data_AF-A0A938RGZ8-F1
#
_entry.id   AF-A0A938RGZ8-F1
#
_cell.length_a   1.000
_cell.length_b   1.000
_cell.length_c   1.000
_cell.angle_alpha   90.00
_cell.angle_beta   90.00
_cell.angle_gamma   90.00
#
_symmetry.space_group_name_H-M   'P 1'
#
loop_
_entity.id
_entity.type
_entity.pdbx_description
1 polymer ?
#
loop_
_entity_poly.entity_id
_entity_poly.type
_entity_poly.pdbx_seq_one_letter_code
_entity_poly.pdbx_strand_id
1 'polypeptide(L)'
;MGYLTSSGDMNRLRRTVCSITFFCLIAAWPLETRAQVPPSAKDVSNYTAIFAAAARGDAKRIEALVAKGEKLDARDTYGRTPLHVAAYGGHHEAMRVLVRAGADPNALENDRYDIVTIAAVANDVSTLKVSLAMGGSAKNITSRY
;
A
#
# COMPACT_ATOMS: atom_id res chain seq x y z
N MET A 1 47.37 -31.58 36.93
CA MET A 1 47.83 -30.65 35.88
C MET A 1 46.60 -29.90 35.36
N GLY A 2 46.53 -28.59 35.58
CA GLY A 2 45.31 -27.79 35.46
C GLY A 2 44.98 -27.27 34.05
N TYR A 3 43.67 -27.03 33.88
CA TYR A 3 42.91 -25.97 33.18
C TYR A 3 43.47 -25.14 31.99
N LEU A 4 42.60 -25.09 30.96
CA LEU A 4 42.07 -23.94 30.18
C LEU A 4 42.86 -23.29 29.00
N THR A 5 42.18 -23.36 27.85
CA THR A 5 41.96 -22.35 26.78
C THR A 5 43.13 -21.76 25.99
N SER A 6 43.02 -21.83 24.66
CA SER A 6 43.17 -20.61 23.85
C SER A 6 42.41 -20.73 22.53
N SER A 7 41.26 -20.07 22.50
CA SER A 7 40.36 -19.79 21.38
C SER A 7 40.93 -18.75 20.39
N GLY A 8 42.25 -18.69 20.23
CA GLY A 8 42.96 -17.62 19.53
C GLY A 8 43.19 -17.81 18.03
N ASP A 9 43.12 -19.04 17.50
CA ASP A 9 43.59 -19.33 16.12
C ASP A 9 42.49 -19.45 15.06
N MET A 10 41.21 -19.34 15.43
CA MET A 10 40.10 -19.40 14.46
C MET A 10 39.87 -18.10 13.69
N ASN A 11 40.46 -16.97 14.14
CA ASN A 11 40.29 -15.67 13.48
C ASN A 11 41.32 -15.40 12.36
N ARG A 12 42.35 -16.24 12.20
CA ARG A 12 43.38 -16.03 11.17
C ARG A 12 43.07 -16.70 9.83
N LEU A 13 42.12 -17.64 9.78
CA LEU A 13 41.64 -18.23 8.51
C LEU A 13 40.61 -17.37 7.74
N ARG A 14 40.14 -16.26 8.32
CA ARG A 14 39.11 -15.41 7.70
C ARG A 14 39.59 -14.52 6.54
N ARG A 15 40.90 -14.50 6.21
CA ARG A 15 41.44 -13.48 5.29
C ARG A 15 41.95 -13.97 3.93
N THR A 16 41.96 -15.26 3.60
CA THR A 16 42.67 -15.64 2.37
C THR A 16 42.11 -16.80 1.54
N VAL A 17 41.03 -17.47 1.92
CA VAL A 17 40.53 -18.58 1.08
C VAL A 17 39.02 -18.77 1.25
N CYS A 18 38.23 -18.17 0.35
CA CYS A 18 37.21 -18.90 -0.40
C CYS A 18 36.63 -17.97 -1.47
N SER A 19 37.36 -17.88 -2.57
CA SER A 19 36.76 -17.69 -3.89
C SER A 19 35.92 -18.94 -4.18
N ILE A 20 34.66 -18.77 -4.58
CA ILE A 20 33.80 -19.80 -5.21
C ILE A 20 33.39 -20.98 -4.30
N THR A 21 32.43 -20.76 -3.39
CA THR A 21 31.43 -21.77 -3.02
C THR A 21 30.05 -21.12 -2.95
N PHE A 22 29.45 -21.04 -4.13
CA PHE A 22 28.03 -20.89 -4.36
C PHE A 22 27.30 -22.13 -3.81
N PHE A 23 26.68 -22.07 -2.62
CA PHE A 23 25.60 -23.00 -2.26
C PHE A 23 24.76 -22.50 -1.07
N CYS A 24 23.54 -22.06 -1.41
CA CYS A 24 22.32 -21.93 -0.61
C CYS A 24 22.39 -22.15 0.93
N LEU A 25 22.80 -21.11 1.66
CA LEU A 25 22.41 -20.91 3.07
C LEU A 25 21.72 -19.56 3.27
N ILE A 26 20.95 -19.12 2.27
CA ILE A 26 19.81 -18.26 2.56
C ILE A 26 18.79 -19.13 3.26
N ALA A 27 18.89 -19.17 4.60
CA ALA A 27 17.75 -19.49 5.43
C ALA A 27 16.53 -18.83 4.80
N ALA A 28 15.46 -19.60 4.59
CA ALA A 28 14.20 -19.11 4.08
C ALA A 28 13.66 -18.06 5.06
N TRP A 29 14.19 -16.85 4.97
CA TRP A 29 13.56 -15.68 5.50
C TRP A 29 12.28 -15.60 4.69
N PRO A 30 11.10 -15.75 5.30
CA PRO A 30 9.91 -15.35 4.60
C PRO A 30 10.18 -13.91 4.20
N LEU A 31 10.35 -13.65 2.90
CA LEU A 31 10.11 -12.31 2.41
C LEU A 31 8.67 -12.07 2.85
N GLU A 32 8.49 -11.18 3.81
CA GLU A 32 7.17 -10.64 4.11
C GLU A 32 6.77 -9.87 2.86
N THR A 33 6.29 -10.60 1.85
CA THR A 33 5.55 -10.06 0.73
C THR A 33 4.28 -9.54 1.36
N ARG A 34 4.33 -8.31 1.87
CA ARG A 34 3.14 -7.55 2.20
C ARG A 34 2.49 -7.26 0.86
N ALA A 35 1.70 -8.24 0.42
CA ALA A 35 0.75 -8.07 -0.66
C ALA A 35 -0.13 -6.87 -0.29
N GLN A 36 -0.58 -6.15 -1.31
CA GLN A 36 -1.59 -5.12 -1.20
C GLN A 36 -2.68 -5.51 -0.18
N VAL A 37 -2.88 -4.67 0.85
CA VAL A 37 -3.84 -4.96 1.91
C VAL A 37 -5.09 -4.10 1.69
N PRO A 38 -6.15 -4.63 1.05
CA PRO A 38 -7.43 -3.93 1.03
C PRO A 38 -7.96 -3.74 2.46
N PRO A 39 -8.81 -2.74 2.70
CA PRO A 39 -9.41 -2.52 4.02
C PRO A 39 -10.17 -3.76 4.46
N SER A 40 -9.78 -4.31 5.62
CA SER A 40 -10.44 -5.49 6.18
C SER A 40 -11.84 -5.12 6.68
N ALA A 41 -12.72 -6.10 6.86
CA ALA A 41 -14.06 -5.84 7.41
C ALA A 41 -14.03 -5.11 8.77
N LYS A 42 -12.99 -5.39 9.59
CA LYS A 42 -12.76 -4.70 10.86
C LYS A 42 -12.38 -3.23 10.64
N ASP A 43 -11.50 -2.94 9.68
CA ASP A 43 -11.15 -1.57 9.33
C ASP A 43 -12.36 -0.80 8.81
N VAL A 44 -13.15 -1.43 7.94
CA VAL A 44 -14.39 -0.87 7.40
C VAL A 44 -15.40 -0.53 8.49
N SER A 45 -15.53 -1.38 9.52
CA SER A 45 -16.41 -1.09 10.67
C SER A 45 -15.94 0.09 11.53
N ASN A 46 -14.65 0.41 11.51
CA ASN A 46 -14.08 1.53 12.24
C ASN A 46 -14.13 2.85 11.45
N TYR A 47 -14.45 2.80 10.15
CA TYR A 47 -14.54 3.99 9.33
C TYR A 47 -15.72 4.87 9.74
N THR A 48 -15.46 6.17 9.82
CA THR A 48 -16.45 7.20 10.12
C THR A 48 -16.50 8.23 8.99
N ALA A 49 -17.59 9.01 8.95
CA ALA A 49 -17.75 10.13 8.01
C ALA A 49 -17.52 9.75 6.53
N ILE A 50 -16.62 10.45 5.83
CA ILE A 50 -16.33 10.23 4.40
C ILE A 50 -15.72 8.87 4.10
N PHE A 51 -14.95 8.27 5.02
CA PHE A 51 -14.40 6.93 4.83
C PHE A 51 -15.50 5.86 4.78
N ALA A 52 -16.50 5.97 5.65
CA ALA A 52 -17.63 5.06 5.66
C ALA A 52 -18.53 5.22 4.42
N ALA A 53 -18.58 6.42 3.84
CA ALA A 53 -19.29 6.67 2.59
C ALA A 53 -18.50 6.08 1.40
N ALA A 54 -17.18 6.29 1.36
CA ALA A 54 -16.29 5.75 0.35
C ALA A 54 -16.28 4.21 0.34
N ALA A 55 -16.18 3.58 1.51
CA ALA A 55 -16.19 2.12 1.65
C ALA A 55 -17.53 1.46 1.24
N ARG A 56 -18.63 2.22 1.22
CA ARG A 56 -19.94 1.77 0.76
C ARG A 56 -20.26 2.19 -0.69
N GLY A 57 -19.41 3.01 -1.29
CA GLY A 57 -19.67 3.61 -2.60
C GLY A 57 -20.83 4.61 -2.63
N ASP A 58 -21.22 5.18 -1.48
CA ASP A 58 -22.37 6.09 -1.36
C ASP A 58 -22.00 7.50 -1.82
N ALA A 59 -22.08 7.72 -3.14
CA ALA A 59 -21.73 8.98 -3.79
C ALA A 59 -22.53 10.18 -3.24
N LYS A 60 -23.84 10.01 -2.98
CA LYS A 60 -24.70 11.08 -2.45
C LYS A 60 -24.27 11.50 -1.06
N ARG A 61 -23.91 10.54 -0.20
CA ARG A 61 -23.39 10.85 1.12
C ARG A 61 -22.03 11.54 1.04
N ILE A 62 -21.16 11.15 0.11
CA ILE A 62 -19.89 11.86 -0.11
C ILE A 62 -20.15 13.31 -0.49
N GLU A 63 -21.03 13.60 -1.45
CA GLU A 63 -21.37 14.97 -1.85
C GLU A 63 -21.87 15.81 -0.66
N ALA A 64 -22.74 15.24 0.17
CA ALA A 64 -23.26 15.92 1.36
C ALA A 64 -22.18 16.21 2.42
N LEU A 65 -21.17 15.33 2.56
CA LEU A 65 -20.05 15.51 3.50
C LEU A 65 -19.03 16.52 2.96
N VAL A 66 -18.75 16.49 1.66
CA VAL A 66 -17.92 17.50 0.98
C VAL A 66 -18.54 18.89 1.11
N ALA A 67 -19.85 19.02 0.94
CA ALA A 67 -20.57 20.29 1.11
C ALA A 67 -20.47 20.85 2.54
N LYS A 68 -20.21 19.99 3.54
CA LYS A 68 -19.94 20.40 4.93
C LYS A 68 -18.48 20.80 5.19
N GLY A 69 -17.62 20.72 4.18
CA GLY A 69 -16.20 21.05 4.29
C GLY A 69 -15.36 19.94 4.91
N GLU A 70 -15.78 18.67 4.80
CA GLU A 70 -14.94 17.56 5.24
C GLU A 70 -13.64 17.45 4.44
N LYS A 71 -12.58 17.06 5.14
CA LYS A 71 -11.24 16.89 4.58
C LYS A 71 -11.18 15.65 3.70
N LEU A 72 -10.87 15.84 2.42
CA LEU A 72 -10.70 14.76 1.43
C LEU A 72 -9.35 14.06 1.52
N ASP A 73 -8.37 14.71 2.16
CA ASP A 73 -6.99 14.24 2.35
C ASP A 73 -6.79 13.48 3.68
N ALA A 74 -7.86 13.25 4.43
CA ALA A 74 -7.82 12.45 5.65
C ALA A 74 -7.20 11.08 5.37
N ARG A 75 -6.39 10.58 6.31
CA ARG A 75 -5.68 9.30 6.16
C ARG A 75 -6.01 8.36 7.30
N ASP A 76 -6.19 7.09 6.97
CA ASP A 76 -6.31 6.03 7.97
C ASP A 76 -4.93 5.52 8.44
N THR A 77 -4.92 4.45 9.25
CA THR A 77 -3.69 3.86 9.81
C THR A 77 -2.71 3.33 8.75
N TYR A 78 -3.19 3.06 7.53
CA TYR A 78 -2.38 2.60 6.40
C TYR A 78 -2.03 3.74 5.44
N GLY A 79 -2.37 4.98 5.79
CA GLY A 79 -2.15 6.15 4.94
C GLY A 79 -3.16 6.27 3.81
N ARG A 80 -4.24 5.48 3.81
CA ARG A 80 -5.26 5.49 2.76
C ARG A 80 -6.12 6.71 2.88
N THR A 81 -6.32 7.40 1.76
CA THR A 81 -7.35 8.43 1.63
C THR A 81 -8.72 7.81 1.33
N PRO A 82 -9.83 8.54 1.47
CA PRO A 82 -11.15 8.05 1.08
C PRO A 82 -11.19 7.60 -0.39
N LEU A 83 -10.38 8.21 -1.25
CA LEU A 83 -10.26 7.82 -2.66
C LEU A 83 -9.60 6.45 -2.83
N HIS A 84 -8.57 6.11 -2.04
CA HIS A 84 -7.99 4.76 -2.01
C HIS A 84 -9.04 3.73 -1.59
N VAL A 85 -9.80 4.02 -0.54
CA VAL A 85 -10.84 3.10 -0.04
C VAL A 85 -11.94 2.87 -1.08
N ALA A 86 -12.38 3.92 -1.78
CA ALA A 86 -13.32 3.77 -2.89
C ALA A 86 -12.74 2.95 -4.06
N ALA A 87 -11.45 3.11 -4.38
CA ALA A 87 -10.76 2.35 -5.41
C ALA A 87 -10.61 0.87 -5.04
N TYR A 88 -10.29 0.56 -3.78
CA TYR A 88 -10.25 -0.80 -3.26
C TYR A 88 -11.61 -1.52 -3.37
N GLY A 89 -12.71 -0.78 -3.23
CA GLY A 89 -14.06 -1.29 -3.42
C GLY A 89 -14.58 -1.27 -4.86
N GLY A 90 -13.80 -0.75 -5.83
CA GLY A 90 -14.24 -0.59 -7.22
C GLY A 90 -15.42 0.38 -7.39
N HIS A 91 -15.61 1.31 -6.46
CA HIS A 91 -16.77 2.22 -6.42
C HIS A 91 -16.56 3.44 -7.32
N HIS A 92 -16.71 3.24 -8.63
CA HIS A 92 -16.36 4.25 -9.65
C HIS A 92 -17.10 5.59 -9.49
N GLU A 93 -18.36 5.57 -9.06
CA GLU A 93 -19.14 6.80 -8.86
C GLU A 93 -18.62 7.60 -7.66
N ALA A 94 -18.33 6.94 -6.54
CA ALA A 94 -17.71 7.55 -5.38
C ALA A 94 -16.33 8.12 -5.72
N MET A 95 -15.52 7.41 -6.50
CA MET A 95 -14.22 7.93 -6.97
C MET A 95 -14.38 9.21 -7.79
N ARG A 96 -15.33 9.23 -8.73
CA ARG A 96 -15.60 10.43 -9.56
C ARG A 96 -16.02 11.63 -8.72
N VAL A 97 -16.89 11.43 -7.74
CA VAL A 97 -17.32 12.49 -6.84
C VAL A 97 -16.13 13.02 -6.02
N LEU A 98 -15.32 12.13 -5.44
CA LEU A 98 -14.16 12.52 -4.64
C LEU A 98 -13.14 13.33 -5.46
N VAL A 99 -12.83 12.90 -6.69
CA VAL A 99 -11.90 13.64 -7.55
C VAL A 99 -12.49 14.99 -7.99
N ARG A 100 -13.78 15.05 -8.33
CA ARG A 100 -14.46 16.33 -8.64
C ARG A 100 -14.47 17.29 -7.45
N ALA A 101 -14.52 16.75 -6.23
CA ALA A 101 -14.43 17.52 -5.01
C ALA A 101 -13.00 18.02 -4.69
N GLY A 102 -11.99 17.59 -5.46
CA GLY A 102 -10.60 18.03 -5.31
C GLY A 102 -9.69 17.01 -4.62
N ALA A 103 -10.11 15.75 -4.46
CA ALA A 103 -9.20 14.70 -3.98
C ALA A 103 -8.09 14.44 -5.00
N ASP A 104 -6.86 14.32 -4.53
CA ASP A 104 -5.69 14.03 -5.37
C ASP A 104 -5.71 12.56 -5.85
N PRO A 105 -5.85 12.29 -7.16
CA PRO A 105 -5.83 10.93 -7.71
C PRO A 105 -4.43 10.29 -7.68
N ASN A 106 -3.38 11.06 -7.43
CA ASN A 106 -2.00 10.59 -7.36
C ASN A 106 -1.48 10.49 -5.92
N ALA A 107 -2.35 10.69 -4.93
CA ALA A 107 -2.01 10.48 -3.54
C ALA A 107 -1.54 9.05 -3.32
N LEU A 108 -0.53 8.89 -2.45
CA LEU A 108 0.07 7.61 -2.12
C LEU A 108 -0.28 7.18 -0.69
N GLU A 109 -0.67 5.92 -0.53
CA GLU A 109 -0.74 5.29 0.79
C GLU A 109 0.66 4.91 1.33
N ASN A 110 0.75 4.35 2.54
CA ASN A 110 2.03 4.08 3.21
C ASN A 110 2.94 3.11 2.43
N ASP A 111 2.34 2.20 1.68
CA ASP A 111 3.04 1.24 0.81
C ASP A 111 3.28 1.79 -0.62
N ARG A 112 3.05 3.10 -0.80
CA ARG A 112 3.24 3.86 -2.03
C ARG A 112 2.30 3.48 -3.19
N TYR A 113 1.16 2.87 -2.90
CA TYR A 113 0.15 2.66 -3.92
C TYR A 113 -0.72 3.90 -4.10
N ASP A 114 -0.94 4.25 -5.37
CA ASP A 114 -2.01 5.13 -5.82
C ASP A 114 -3.21 4.29 -6.30
N ILE A 115 -4.30 4.96 -6.68
CA ILE A 115 -5.50 4.29 -7.20
C ILE A 115 -5.29 3.53 -8.52
N VAL A 116 -4.27 3.92 -9.31
CA VAL A 116 -3.94 3.24 -10.57
C VAL A 116 -3.28 1.89 -10.26
N THR A 117 -2.33 1.89 -9.34
CA THR A 117 -1.63 0.70 -8.87
C THR A 117 -2.58 -0.24 -8.15
N ILE A 118 -3.49 0.30 -7.34
CA ILE A 118 -4.53 -0.50 -6.68
C ILE A 118 -5.34 -1.29 -7.70
N ALA A 119 -5.81 -0.62 -8.76
CA ALA A 119 -6.60 -1.26 -9.82
C ALA A 119 -5.77 -2.25 -10.65
N ALA A 120 -4.50 -1.92 -10.93
CA ALA A 120 -3.60 -2.77 -11.69
C ALA A 120 -3.29 -4.09 -10.95
N VAL A 121 -2.97 -4.02 -9.65
CA VAL A 121 -2.67 -5.21 -8.83
C VAL A 121 -3.93 -6.06 -8.61
N ALA A 122 -5.10 -5.44 -8.48
CA ALA A 122 -6.38 -6.14 -8.41
C ALA A 122 -6.84 -6.76 -9.75
N ASN A 123 -6.10 -6.52 -10.85
CA ASN A 123 -6.49 -6.89 -12.22
C ASN A 123 -7.90 -6.36 -12.60
N ASP A 124 -8.26 -5.18 -12.10
CA ASP A 124 -9.54 -4.53 -12.39
C ASP A 124 -9.36 -3.49 -13.50
N VAL A 125 -9.57 -3.95 -14.73
CA VAL A 125 -9.48 -3.12 -15.94
C VAL A 125 -10.50 -1.97 -15.92
N SER A 126 -11.66 -2.17 -15.28
CA SER A 126 -12.72 -1.17 -15.23
C SER A 126 -12.31 0.00 -14.35
N THR A 127 -11.87 -0.31 -13.12
CA THR A 127 -11.35 0.71 -12.20
C THR A 127 -10.10 1.36 -12.75
N LEU A 128 -9.21 0.61 -13.42
CA LEU A 128 -8.01 1.16 -14.03
C LEU A 128 -8.34 2.24 -15.08
N LYS A 129 -9.30 1.97 -15.98
CA LYS A 129 -9.75 2.96 -16.97
C LYS A 129 -10.33 4.21 -16.31
N VAL A 130 -11.13 4.03 -15.26
CA VAL A 130 -11.73 5.15 -14.52
C VAL A 130 -10.64 5.97 -13.82
N SER A 131 -9.68 5.34 -13.13
CA SER A 131 -8.54 6.00 -12.49
C SER A 131 -7.72 6.84 -13.46
N LEU A 132 -7.42 6.30 -14.65
CA LEU A 132 -6.69 7.02 -15.70
C LEU A 132 -7.51 8.21 -16.24
N ALA A 133 -8.81 8.03 -16.46
CA ALA A 133 -9.70 9.11 -16.92
C ALA A 133 -9.82 10.26 -15.90
N MET A 134 -9.64 9.98 -14.61
CA MET A 134 -9.68 10.96 -13.52
C MET A 134 -8.33 11.65 -13.27
N GLY A 135 -7.31 11.39 -14.08
CA GLY A 135 -5.98 12.03 -13.95
C GLY A 135 -4.97 11.26 -13.12
N GLY A 136 -5.22 9.98 -12.85
CA GLY A 136 -4.21 9.07 -12.28
C GLY A 136 -3.05 8.85 -13.24
N SER A 137 -1.82 8.95 -12.74
CA SER A 137 -0.60 8.80 -13.53
C SER A 137 -0.11 7.35 -13.54
N ALA A 138 -0.13 6.70 -14.69
CA ALA A 138 0.51 5.39 -14.87
C ALA A 138 2.05 5.43 -14.77
N LYS A 139 2.65 6.62 -14.72
CA LYS A 139 4.10 6.82 -14.63
C LYS A 139 4.60 6.88 -13.20
N ASN A 140 3.71 7.04 -12.22
CA ASN A 140 4.14 7.06 -10.84
C ASN A 140 4.75 5.70 -10.52
N ILE A 141 6.04 5.70 -10.19
CA ILE A 141 6.68 4.54 -9.62
C ILE A 141 6.03 4.41 -8.24
N THR A 142 5.28 3.34 -8.04
CA THR A 142 4.40 3.16 -6.87
C THR A 142 4.74 1.88 -6.10
N SER A 143 5.66 1.07 -6.60
CA SER A 143 6.18 -0.08 -5.87
C SER A 143 7.42 0.32 -5.06
N ARG A 144 7.49 -0.21 -3.84
CA ARG A 144 8.68 -0.18 -2.96
C ARG A 144 9.77 -1.16 -3.43
N TYR A 145 9.43 -2.02 -4.40
CA TYR A 145 10.25 -3.06 -5.00
C TYR A 145 10.37 -2.84 -6.51
#